data_AF-A0A2M7I3A2-F1
#
_entry.id   AF-A0A2M7I3A2-F1
#
_cell.length_a   1.000
_cell.length_b   1.000
_cell.length_c   1.000
_cell.angle_alpha   90.00
_cell.angle_beta   90.00
_cell.angle_gamma   90.00
#
_symmetry.space_group_name_H-M   'P 1'
#
loop_
_entity.id
_entity.type
_entity.pdbx_description
1 polymer ?
#
loop_
_entity_poly.entity_id
_entity_poly.type
_entity_poly.pdbx_seq_one_letter_code
_entity_poly.pdbx_strand_id
1 'polypeptide(L)'
;MEAIAGLSIVLIIAIILFLFVFLYFVPIGLFITAYFSGVKLKIFQDLVGMRLRKVPPVVIVRSMITATKAGIKVEVGKLEAHYLAGGNVIKVINALISADKANIDLPFERATAIDLAGRDVLEAVKMSVIPKVIETPLVSAIAKDGIQLKAIARITVRANIERLVGGAGEATILARVGEGIVSTIGSSLSHKAVLENPDLISKSVLAKGLDSGTAFEILSIDIADVDIGENIGA
;
A
#
# COMPACT_ATOMS: atom_id res chain seq x y z
N MET A 1 22.89 -61.66 -27.35
CA MET A 1 22.21 -60.49 -27.95
C MET A 1 21.01 -60.02 -27.12
N GLU A 2 20.24 -60.90 -26.49
CA GLU A 2 19.04 -60.48 -25.72
C GLU A 2 19.33 -59.64 -24.46
N ALA A 3 20.42 -59.92 -23.74
CA ALA A 3 20.81 -59.11 -22.57
C ALA A 3 21.20 -57.65 -22.93
N ILE A 4 21.77 -57.45 -24.12
CA ILE A 4 22.15 -56.12 -24.62
C ILE A 4 20.90 -55.34 -25.07
N ALA A 5 19.90 -56.04 -25.64
CA ALA A 5 18.60 -55.48 -25.98
C ALA A 5 17.79 -55.08 -24.73
N GLY A 6 17.81 -55.90 -23.66
CA GLY A 6 17.18 -55.56 -22.38
C GLY A 6 17.82 -54.34 -21.71
N LEU A 7 19.16 -54.25 -21.71
CA LEU A 7 19.90 -53.11 -21.13
C LEU A 7 19.64 -51.80 -21.89
N SER A 8 19.52 -51.85 -23.22
CA SER A 8 19.25 -50.68 -24.04
C SER A 8 17.82 -50.16 -23.86
N ILE A 9 16.82 -51.03 -23.66
CA ILE A 9 15.45 -50.63 -23.33
C ILE A 9 15.39 -49.94 -21.96
N VAL A 10 16.06 -50.49 -20.94
CA VAL A 10 16.13 -49.86 -19.60
C VAL A 10 16.82 -48.50 -19.66
N LEU A 11 17.90 -48.36 -20.44
CA LEU A 11 18.60 -47.10 -20.63
C LEU A 11 17.70 -46.03 -21.30
N ILE A 12 16.96 -46.42 -22.33
CA ILE A 12 16.01 -45.51 -23.02
C ILE A 12 14.92 -45.04 -22.07
N ILE A 13 14.35 -45.95 -21.27
CA ILE A 13 13.33 -45.60 -20.26
C ILE A 13 13.93 -44.65 -19.21
N ALA A 14 15.16 -44.90 -18.76
CA ALA A 14 15.85 -44.02 -17.80
C ALA A 14 16.11 -42.62 -18.38
N ILE A 15 16.50 -42.51 -19.66
CA ILE A 15 16.71 -41.24 -20.36
C ILE A 15 15.38 -40.48 -20.51
N ILE A 16 14.31 -41.16 -20.90
CA ILE A 16 12.98 -40.55 -21.04
C ILE A 16 12.50 -40.04 -19.68
N LEU A 17 12.62 -40.85 -18.62
CA LEU A 17 12.23 -40.46 -17.27
C LEU A 17 13.07 -39.28 -16.75
N PHE A 18 14.37 -39.29 -16.99
CA PHE A 18 15.26 -38.17 -16.69
C PHE A 18 14.84 -36.90 -17.45
N LEU A 19 14.52 -37.01 -18.73
CA LEU A 19 14.08 -35.89 -19.56
C LEU A 19 12.76 -35.30 -19.05
N PHE A 20 11.80 -36.13 -18.65
CA PHE A 20 10.55 -35.67 -18.04
C PHE A 20 10.78 -34.93 -16.72
N VAL A 21 11.62 -35.48 -15.83
CA VAL A 21 11.97 -34.81 -14.56
C VAL A 21 12.70 -33.49 -14.81
N PHE A 22 13.61 -33.46 -15.78
CA PHE A 22 14.37 -32.27 -16.15
C PHE A 22 13.46 -31.18 -16.73
N LEU A 23 12.60 -31.51 -17.70
CA LEU A 23 11.64 -30.54 -18.27
C LEU A 23 10.60 -30.07 -17.24
N TYR A 24 10.23 -30.93 -16.28
CA TYR A 24 9.33 -30.53 -15.20
C TYR A 24 9.98 -29.49 -14.27
N PHE A 25 11.26 -29.66 -13.95
CA PHE A 25 11.99 -28.75 -13.05
C PHE A 25 12.48 -27.47 -13.72
N VAL A 26 12.86 -27.52 -15.00
CA VAL A 26 13.42 -26.38 -15.72
C VAL A 26 12.34 -25.72 -16.58
N PRO A 27 11.81 -24.55 -16.20
CA PRO A 27 10.84 -23.83 -17.01
C PRO A 27 11.54 -23.11 -18.17
N ILE A 28 11.89 -23.85 -19.23
CA ILE A 28 12.63 -23.34 -20.39
C ILE A 28 11.92 -22.15 -21.04
N GLY A 29 10.59 -22.21 -21.18
CA GLY A 29 9.80 -21.09 -21.74
C GLY A 29 9.87 -19.80 -20.92
N LEU A 30 9.92 -19.92 -19.58
CA LEU A 30 10.06 -18.77 -18.69
C LEU A 30 11.44 -18.14 -18.81
N PHE A 31 12.49 -18.96 -18.92
CA PHE A 31 13.86 -18.51 -19.14
C PHE A 31 14.00 -17.73 -20.45
N ILE A 32 13.47 -18.27 -21.55
CA ILE A 32 13.49 -17.61 -22.86
C ILE A 32 12.79 -16.25 -22.77
N THR A 33 11.61 -16.20 -22.16
CA THR A 33 10.85 -14.94 -22.00
C THR A 33 11.62 -13.90 -21.18
N ALA A 34 12.29 -14.34 -20.11
CA ALA A 34 13.12 -13.48 -19.27
C ALA A 34 14.31 -12.90 -20.05
N TYR A 35 15.00 -13.75 -20.80
CA TYR A 35 16.16 -13.38 -21.61
C TYR A 35 15.80 -12.32 -22.66
N PHE A 36 14.72 -12.54 -23.44
CA PHE A 36 14.24 -11.57 -24.42
C PHE A 36 13.69 -10.28 -23.79
N SER A 37 13.29 -10.33 -22.53
CA SER A 37 12.88 -9.14 -21.77
C SER A 37 14.04 -8.40 -21.12
N GLY A 38 15.30 -8.81 -21.37
CA GLY A 38 16.50 -8.18 -20.82
C GLY A 38 16.84 -8.60 -19.39
N VAL A 39 16.15 -9.59 -18.82
CA VAL A 39 16.41 -10.08 -17.46
C VAL A 39 17.45 -11.19 -17.53
N LYS A 40 18.64 -10.93 -16.97
CA LYS A 40 19.74 -11.89 -16.91
C LYS A 40 19.54 -12.85 -15.73
N LEU A 41 19.04 -14.06 -16.01
CA LEU A 41 18.89 -15.14 -15.04
C LEU A 41 19.84 -16.28 -15.36
N LYS A 42 20.21 -17.06 -14.34
CA LYS A 42 20.94 -18.33 -14.47
C LYS A 42 19.97 -19.49 -14.27
N ILE A 43 19.96 -20.45 -15.20
CA ILE A 43 19.01 -21.58 -15.19
C ILE A 43 19.12 -22.40 -13.89
N PHE A 44 20.34 -22.80 -13.50
CA PHE A 44 20.55 -23.67 -12.35
C PHE A 44 20.45 -22.93 -11.00
N GLN A 45 21.07 -21.75 -10.89
CA GLN A 45 21.09 -21.01 -9.63
C GLN A 45 19.73 -20.36 -9.32
N ASP A 46 19.09 -19.74 -10.32
CA ASP A 46 17.90 -18.93 -10.08
C ASP A 46 16.63 -19.75 -10.29
N LEU A 47 16.42 -20.38 -11.46
CA LEU A 47 15.15 -21.06 -11.74
C LEU A 47 14.99 -22.38 -10.97
N VAL A 48 16.02 -23.24 -10.99
CA VAL A 48 15.99 -24.49 -10.21
C VAL A 48 16.12 -24.18 -8.71
N GLY A 49 16.99 -23.23 -8.34
CA GLY A 49 17.16 -22.80 -6.95
C GLY A 49 15.89 -22.21 -6.33
N MET A 50 15.06 -21.47 -7.08
CA MET A 50 13.75 -20.99 -6.62
C MET A 50 12.83 -22.16 -6.25
N ARG A 51 12.76 -23.19 -7.09
CA ARG A 51 11.93 -24.38 -6.81
C ARG A 51 12.41 -25.14 -5.57
N LEU A 52 13.71 -25.31 -5.40
CA LEU A 52 14.29 -25.96 -4.21
C LEU A 52 13.95 -25.19 -2.93
N ARG A 53 13.93 -23.85 -2.99
CA ARG A 53 13.53 -22.97 -1.88
C ARG A 53 12.03 -22.79 -1.74
N LYS A 54 11.22 -23.51 -2.53
CA LYS A 54 9.74 -23.41 -2.57
C LYS A 54 9.21 -22.02 -2.96
N VAL A 55 9.97 -21.26 -3.73
CA VAL A 55 9.54 -19.99 -4.32
C VAL A 55 9.04 -20.24 -5.75
N PRO A 56 7.82 -19.82 -6.12
CA PRO A 56 7.30 -19.97 -7.48
C PRO A 56 8.10 -19.13 -8.50
N PRO A 57 8.84 -19.74 -9.44
CA PRO A 57 9.67 -18.97 -10.37
C PRO A 57 8.85 -18.04 -11.27
N VAL A 58 7.64 -18.44 -11.62
CA VAL A 58 6.75 -17.68 -12.49
C VAL A 58 6.43 -16.30 -11.92
N VAL A 59 6.17 -16.21 -10.61
CA VAL A 59 5.80 -14.94 -9.95
C VAL A 59 7.01 -14.00 -9.93
N ILE A 60 8.17 -14.51 -9.53
CA ILE A 60 9.41 -13.72 -9.42
C ILE A 60 9.85 -13.23 -10.79
N VAL A 61 9.93 -14.12 -11.78
CA VAL A 61 10.41 -13.76 -13.12
C VAL A 61 9.47 -12.78 -13.81
N ARG A 62 8.14 -12.96 -13.72
CA ARG A 62 7.19 -11.99 -14.28
C ARG A 62 7.33 -10.63 -13.62
N SER A 63 7.48 -10.60 -12.29
CA SER A 63 7.67 -9.34 -11.55
C SER A 63 8.99 -8.66 -11.94
N MET A 64 10.07 -9.42 -12.13
CA MET A 64 11.35 -8.93 -12.64
C MET A 64 11.26 -8.36 -14.06
N ILE A 65 10.53 -9.03 -14.95
CA ILE A 65 10.29 -8.54 -16.31
C ILE A 65 9.56 -7.20 -16.26
N THR A 66 8.50 -7.10 -15.46
CA THR A 66 7.73 -5.85 -15.30
C THR A 66 8.60 -4.73 -14.73
N ALA A 67 9.39 -4.99 -13.69
CA ALA A 67 10.31 -4.02 -13.10
C ALA A 67 11.36 -3.54 -14.12
N THR A 68 12.01 -4.47 -14.81
CA THR A 68 13.06 -4.17 -15.80
C THR A 68 12.52 -3.34 -16.96
N LYS A 69 11.33 -3.69 -17.48
CA LYS A 69 10.66 -2.91 -18.55
C LYS A 69 10.22 -1.53 -18.11
N ALA A 70 9.96 -1.34 -16.81
CA ALA A 70 9.68 -0.04 -16.23
C ALA A 70 10.95 0.75 -15.85
N GLY A 71 12.15 0.21 -16.09
CA GLY A 71 13.42 0.86 -15.73
C GLY A 71 13.84 0.68 -14.27
N ILE A 72 13.08 -0.08 -13.48
CA ILE A 72 13.35 -0.28 -12.05
C ILE A 72 14.33 -1.42 -11.88
N LYS A 73 15.49 -1.12 -11.27
CA LYS A 73 16.52 -2.10 -10.96
C LYS A 73 16.20 -2.76 -9.61
N VAL A 74 15.85 -4.04 -9.66
CA VAL A 74 15.62 -4.87 -8.46
C VAL A 74 16.43 -6.15 -8.56
N GLU A 75 16.95 -6.62 -7.44
CA GLU A 75 17.68 -7.88 -7.37
C GLU A 75 16.72 -9.05 -7.17
N VAL A 76 16.95 -10.14 -7.90
CA VAL A 76 16.15 -11.37 -7.83
C VAL A 76 16.09 -11.91 -6.40
N GLY A 77 17.24 -11.93 -5.71
CA GLY A 77 17.33 -12.42 -4.33
C GLY A 77 16.48 -11.63 -3.34
N LYS A 78 16.31 -10.32 -3.54
CA LYS A 78 15.44 -9.48 -2.69
C LYS A 78 13.95 -9.79 -2.90
N LEU A 79 13.53 -10.05 -4.15
CA LEU A 79 12.15 -10.47 -4.44
C LEU A 79 11.84 -11.84 -3.84
N GLU A 80 12.78 -12.77 -3.94
CA GLU A 80 12.65 -14.10 -3.35
C GLU A 80 12.58 -14.01 -1.82
N ALA A 81 13.46 -13.22 -1.19
CA ALA A 81 13.45 -13.01 0.25
C ALA A 81 12.11 -12.42 0.73
N HIS A 82 11.59 -11.43 0.00
CA HIS A 82 10.29 -10.83 0.32
C HIS A 82 9.14 -11.83 0.16
N TYR A 83 9.15 -12.66 -0.88
CA TYR A 83 8.17 -13.74 -1.06
C TYR A 83 8.23 -14.76 0.09
N LEU A 84 9.43 -15.17 0.49
CA LEU A 84 9.64 -16.10 1.59
C LEU A 84 9.22 -15.51 2.94
N ALA A 85 9.31 -14.19 3.10
CA ALA A 85 8.79 -13.47 4.28
C ALA A 85 7.25 -13.39 4.30
N GLY A 86 6.56 -13.92 3.27
CA GLY A 86 5.09 -13.88 3.16
C GLY A 86 4.54 -12.64 2.47
N GLY A 87 5.39 -11.81 1.88
CA GLY A 87 4.99 -10.58 1.20
C GLY A 87 4.52 -10.78 -0.24
N ASN A 88 3.84 -9.75 -0.77
CA ASN A 88 3.30 -9.72 -2.12
C ASN A 88 4.21 -8.98 -3.10
N VAL A 89 5.08 -9.75 -3.75
CA VAL A 89 6.03 -9.28 -4.77
C VAL A 89 5.36 -8.47 -5.89
N ILE A 90 4.18 -8.89 -6.35
CA ILE A 90 3.48 -8.23 -7.46
C ILE A 90 3.01 -6.83 -7.03
N LYS A 91 2.43 -6.71 -5.83
CA LYS A 91 1.98 -5.42 -5.29
C LYS A 91 3.15 -4.46 -5.10
N VAL A 92 4.26 -4.94 -4.53
CA VAL A 92 5.47 -4.13 -4.31
C VAL A 92 6.04 -3.60 -5.62
N ILE A 93 6.21 -4.46 -6.65
CA ILE A 93 6.72 -3.99 -7.94
C ILE A 93 5.78 -2.97 -8.59
N ASN A 94 4.47 -3.21 -8.57
CA ASN A 94 3.50 -2.25 -9.11
C ASN A 94 3.52 -0.91 -8.35
N ALA A 95 3.71 -0.94 -7.04
CA ALA A 95 3.84 0.26 -6.22
C ALA A 95 5.11 1.05 -6.56
N LEU A 96 6.25 0.37 -6.73
CA LEU A 96 7.51 0.99 -7.15
C LEU A 96 7.40 1.64 -8.53
N ILE A 97 6.75 0.98 -9.50
CA ILE A 97 6.48 1.55 -10.83
C ILE A 97 5.60 2.78 -10.74
N SER A 98 4.58 2.74 -9.88
CA SER A 98 3.69 3.88 -9.69
C SER A 98 4.42 5.05 -9.00
N ALA A 99 5.30 4.76 -8.04
CA ALA A 99 6.07 5.75 -7.32
C ALA A 99 7.10 6.45 -8.24
N ASP A 100 7.84 5.67 -9.04
CA ASP A 100 8.81 6.18 -10.00
C ASP A 100 8.14 7.12 -11.03
N LYS A 101 6.99 6.70 -11.60
CA LYS A 101 6.21 7.54 -12.52
C LYS A 101 5.64 8.81 -11.87
N ALA A 102 5.40 8.77 -10.57
CA ALA A 102 4.92 9.90 -9.79
C ALA A 102 6.05 10.75 -9.19
N ASN A 103 7.32 10.42 -9.49
CA ASN A 103 8.51 11.06 -8.92
C ASN A 103 8.54 11.03 -7.38
N ILE A 104 8.08 9.92 -6.80
CA ILE A 104 8.10 9.66 -5.35
C ILE A 104 9.29 8.74 -5.05
N ASP A 105 10.15 9.15 -4.13
CA ASP A 105 11.26 8.32 -3.66
C ASP A 105 10.75 7.19 -2.74
N LEU A 106 10.56 6.01 -3.32
CA LEU A 106 10.15 4.80 -2.61
C LEU A 106 11.21 3.71 -2.82
N PRO A 107 12.13 3.50 -1.86
CA PRO A 107 13.10 2.42 -1.95
C PRO A 107 12.42 1.05 -1.78
N PHE A 108 13.00 0.03 -2.41
CA PHE A 108 12.47 -1.34 -2.39
C PHE A 108 12.24 -1.85 -0.96
N GLU A 109 13.19 -1.61 -0.06
CA GLU A 109 13.15 -2.03 1.34
C GLU A 109 11.93 -1.44 2.05
N ARG A 110 11.62 -0.16 1.80
CA ARG A 110 10.46 0.51 2.39
C ARG A 110 9.16 -0.03 1.81
N ALA A 111 9.07 -0.24 0.50
CA ALA A 111 7.91 -0.86 -0.12
C ALA A 111 7.63 -2.24 0.47
N THR A 112 8.66 -3.06 0.67
CA THR A 112 8.50 -4.38 1.32
C THR A 112 8.10 -4.27 2.79
N ALA A 113 8.61 -3.29 3.53
CA ALA A 113 8.24 -3.07 4.92
C ALA A 113 6.76 -2.67 5.08
N ILE A 114 6.24 -1.86 4.16
CA ILE A 114 4.83 -1.46 4.13
C ILE A 114 3.94 -2.69 3.86
N ASP A 115 4.30 -3.51 2.87
CA ASP A 115 3.55 -4.72 2.53
C ASP A 115 3.54 -5.72 3.69
N LEU A 116 4.70 -5.95 4.32
CA LEU A 116 4.82 -6.84 5.49
C LEU A 116 4.11 -6.30 6.74
N ALA A 117 3.94 -4.98 6.86
CA ALA A 117 3.12 -4.36 7.90
C ALA A 117 1.60 -4.53 7.66
N GLY A 118 1.20 -5.22 6.57
CA GLY A 118 -0.19 -5.46 6.22
C GLY A 118 -0.90 -4.24 5.62
N ARG A 119 -0.15 -3.24 5.14
CA ARG A 119 -0.69 -2.05 4.46
C ARG A 119 -0.60 -2.24 2.95
N ASP A 120 -1.58 -1.70 2.21
CA ASP A 120 -1.52 -1.73 0.74
C ASP A 120 -0.58 -0.64 0.21
N VAL A 121 0.64 -1.04 -0.16
CA VAL A 121 1.67 -0.14 -0.69
C VAL A 121 1.20 0.58 -1.95
N LEU A 122 0.47 -0.12 -2.83
CA LEU A 122 0.05 0.44 -4.11
C LEU A 122 -1.03 1.50 -3.89
N GLU A 123 -1.98 1.24 -2.99
CA GLU A 123 -2.97 2.23 -2.60
C GLU A 123 -2.32 3.46 -1.96
N ALA A 124 -1.35 3.27 -1.08
CA ALA A 124 -0.65 4.38 -0.44
C ALA A 124 0.09 5.27 -1.45
N VAL A 125 0.79 4.68 -2.43
CA VAL A 125 1.44 5.45 -3.50
C VAL A 125 0.40 6.23 -4.32
N LYS A 126 -0.71 5.59 -4.69
CA LYS A 126 -1.80 6.27 -5.41
C LYS A 126 -2.38 7.43 -4.62
N MET A 127 -2.63 7.23 -3.33
CA MET A 127 -3.18 8.26 -2.44
C MET A 127 -2.18 9.41 -2.20
N SER A 128 -0.88 9.16 -2.32
CA SER A 128 0.14 10.21 -2.24
C SER A 128 0.08 11.17 -3.44
N VAL A 129 -0.32 10.68 -4.61
CA VAL A 129 -0.47 11.47 -5.85
C VAL A 129 -1.87 12.08 -5.98
N ILE A 130 -2.90 11.27 -5.71
CA ILE A 130 -4.30 11.64 -5.81
C ILE A 130 -4.88 11.61 -4.39
N PRO A 131 -5.04 12.78 -3.74
CA PRO A 131 -5.62 12.85 -2.41
C PRO A 131 -7.02 12.24 -2.36
N LYS A 132 -7.39 11.72 -1.20
CA LYS A 132 -8.70 11.12 -0.93
C LYS A 132 -9.45 12.00 0.06
N VAL A 133 -10.75 12.18 -0.18
CA VAL A 133 -11.65 12.85 0.76
C VAL A 133 -12.27 11.82 1.70
N ILE A 134 -12.22 12.08 3.00
CA ILE A 134 -12.81 11.26 4.05
C ILE A 134 -13.75 12.16 4.86
N GLU A 135 -14.94 11.66 5.21
CA GLU A 135 -15.90 12.41 6.01
C GLU A 135 -15.84 11.98 7.48
N THR A 136 -15.98 12.95 8.39
CA THR A 136 -16.12 12.65 9.82
C THR A 136 -17.50 12.06 10.10
N PRO A 137 -17.64 11.22 11.15
CA PRO A 137 -18.95 10.98 11.73
C PRO A 137 -19.58 12.30 12.20
N LEU A 138 -20.89 12.30 12.41
CA LEU A 138 -21.61 13.46 12.96
C LEU A 138 -21.03 13.82 14.34
N VAL A 139 -20.43 15.00 14.44
CA VAL A 139 -19.85 15.50 15.69
C VAL A 139 -20.83 16.48 16.34
N SER A 140 -21.22 16.22 17.59
CA SER A 140 -22.13 17.08 18.36
C SER A 140 -21.38 17.78 19.49
N ALA A 141 -21.58 19.09 19.64
CA ALA A 141 -21.02 19.89 20.73
C ALA A 141 -21.95 21.03 21.13
N ILE A 142 -21.82 21.52 22.37
CA ILE A 142 -22.67 22.58 22.93
C ILE A 142 -21.83 23.85 23.05
N ALA A 143 -22.30 24.96 22.50
CA ALA A 143 -21.66 26.27 22.65
C ALA A 143 -21.93 26.87 24.04
N LYS A 144 -21.23 27.94 24.43
CA LYS A 144 -21.36 28.54 25.78
C LYS A 144 -22.75 29.11 26.08
N ASP A 145 -23.56 29.36 25.06
CA ASP A 145 -24.96 29.77 25.18
C ASP A 145 -25.93 28.59 25.39
N GLY A 146 -25.42 27.36 25.52
CA GLY A 146 -26.21 26.17 25.83
C GLY A 146 -26.90 25.52 24.63
N ILE A 147 -26.65 26.01 23.42
CA ILE A 147 -27.25 25.48 22.19
C ILE A 147 -26.32 24.43 21.57
N GLN A 148 -26.92 23.31 21.16
CA GLN A 148 -26.19 22.23 20.53
C GLN A 148 -26.00 22.51 19.03
N LEU A 149 -24.79 22.29 18.55
CA LEU A 149 -24.45 22.26 17.13
C LEU A 149 -23.97 20.86 16.74
N LYS A 150 -24.35 20.45 15.52
CA LYS A 150 -23.95 19.21 14.87
C LYS A 150 -23.15 19.58 13.63
N ALA A 151 -21.94 19.06 13.50
CA ALA A 151 -21.06 19.38 12.38
C ALA A 151 -20.53 18.12 11.71
N ILE A 152 -20.41 18.18 10.39
CA ILE A 152 -19.73 17.18 9.55
C ILE A 152 -18.58 17.88 8.83
N ALA A 153 -17.39 17.30 8.88
CA ALA A 153 -16.23 17.81 8.16
C ALA A 153 -15.77 16.82 7.08
N ARG A 154 -15.37 17.38 5.94
CA ARG A 154 -14.65 16.69 4.86
C ARG A 154 -13.16 16.96 5.02
N ILE A 155 -12.39 15.90 5.12
CA ILE A 155 -10.95 15.97 5.30
C ILE A 155 -10.30 15.44 4.02
N THR A 156 -9.53 16.29 3.35
CA THR A 156 -8.72 15.88 2.21
C THR A 156 -7.36 15.40 2.74
N VAL A 157 -7.09 14.11 2.64
CA VAL A 157 -5.83 13.51 3.10
C VAL A 157 -5.02 12.95 1.95
N ARG A 158 -3.70 12.98 2.10
CA ARG A 158 -2.76 12.23 1.25
C ARG A 158 -1.92 11.29 2.11
N ALA A 159 -1.48 10.18 1.54
CA ALA A 159 -0.61 9.26 2.25
C ALA A 159 0.81 9.84 2.38
N ASN A 160 1.37 9.78 3.59
CA ASN A 160 2.77 10.10 3.85
C ASN A 160 3.57 8.80 3.83
N ILE A 161 4.30 8.57 2.73
CA ILE A 161 5.05 7.33 2.48
C ILE A 161 6.15 7.09 3.52
N GLU A 162 6.74 8.14 4.09
CA GLU A 162 7.79 8.01 5.11
C GLU A 162 7.25 7.49 6.44
N ARG A 163 6.03 7.89 6.81
CA ARG A 163 5.38 7.57 8.10
C ARG A 163 4.33 6.46 7.99
N LEU A 164 4.21 5.83 6.83
CA LEU A 164 3.18 4.82 6.57
C LEU A 164 3.37 3.56 7.44
N VAL A 165 4.61 3.22 7.78
CA VAL A 165 4.95 2.13 8.70
C VAL A 165 5.03 2.67 10.12
N GLY A 166 4.15 2.18 10.99
CA GLY A 166 4.09 2.59 12.40
C GLY A 166 3.30 3.87 12.69
N GLY A 167 2.90 4.62 11.66
CA GLY A 167 2.02 5.78 11.81
C GLY A 167 0.58 5.41 12.15
N ALA A 168 -0.10 6.33 12.83
CA ALA A 168 -1.52 6.18 13.16
C ALA A 168 -2.41 6.26 11.90
N GLY A 169 -3.51 5.49 11.90
CA GLY A 169 -4.40 5.34 10.74
C GLY A 169 -5.43 6.46 10.58
N GLU A 170 -6.31 6.32 9.58
CA GLU A 170 -7.40 7.27 9.29
C GLU A 170 -8.30 7.50 10.51
N ALA A 171 -8.60 6.44 11.28
CA ALA A 171 -9.44 6.52 12.48
C ALA A 171 -8.90 7.51 13.53
N THR A 172 -7.57 7.61 13.67
CA THR A 172 -6.94 8.55 14.61
C THR A 172 -7.08 9.99 14.12
N ILE A 173 -6.97 10.23 12.82
CA ILE A 173 -7.20 11.55 12.22
C ILE A 173 -8.65 11.97 12.45
N LEU A 174 -9.61 11.09 12.17
CA LEU A 174 -11.04 11.36 12.38
C LEU A 174 -11.34 11.71 13.84
N ALA A 175 -10.76 10.96 14.79
CA ALA A 175 -10.94 11.22 16.22
C ALA A 175 -10.34 12.58 16.63
N ARG A 176 -9.12 12.90 16.18
CA ARG A 176 -8.43 14.16 16.49
C ARG A 176 -9.13 15.38 15.87
N VAL A 177 -9.59 15.25 14.62
CA VAL A 177 -10.40 16.28 13.97
C VAL A 177 -11.73 16.46 14.71
N GLY A 178 -12.39 15.36 15.10
CA GLY A 178 -13.60 15.40 15.92
C GLY A 178 -13.39 16.13 17.25
N GLU A 179 -12.32 15.82 17.98
CA GLU A 179 -11.93 16.53 19.21
C GLU A 179 -11.71 18.03 18.95
N GLY A 180 -11.02 18.37 17.85
CA GLY A 180 -10.81 19.75 17.42
C GLY A 180 -12.12 20.51 17.17
N ILE A 181 -13.09 19.85 16.52
CA ILE A 181 -14.42 20.40 16.24
C ILE A 181 -15.17 20.63 17.56
N VAL A 182 -15.23 19.63 18.44
CA VAL A 182 -15.90 19.72 19.75
C VAL A 182 -15.31 20.85 20.58
N SER A 183 -13.98 20.93 20.65
CA SER A 183 -13.26 21.97 21.39
C SER A 183 -13.57 23.36 20.85
N THR A 184 -13.64 23.53 19.52
CA THR A 184 -13.88 24.85 18.91
C THR A 184 -15.32 25.32 19.15
N ILE A 185 -16.31 24.45 18.93
CA ILE A 185 -17.72 24.75 19.22
C ILE A 185 -17.91 25.05 20.72
N GLY A 186 -17.37 24.20 21.61
CA GLY A 186 -17.50 24.39 23.06
C GLY A 186 -16.81 25.65 23.60
N SER A 187 -15.81 26.16 22.89
CA SER A 187 -15.14 27.41 23.25
C SER A 187 -15.87 28.67 22.77
N SER A 188 -16.79 28.53 21.82
CA SER A 188 -17.50 29.63 21.17
C SER A 188 -18.53 30.26 22.10
N LEU A 189 -18.64 31.60 22.05
CA LEU A 189 -19.55 32.36 22.92
C LEU A 189 -21.02 32.07 22.63
N SER A 190 -21.37 31.87 21.35
CA SER A 190 -22.72 31.54 20.92
C SER A 190 -22.72 30.63 19.70
N HIS A 191 -23.81 29.89 19.50
CA HIS A 191 -24.02 29.08 18.29
C HIS A 191 -24.03 29.94 17.02
N LYS A 192 -24.53 31.19 17.11
CA LYS A 192 -24.55 32.14 15.98
C LYS A 192 -23.15 32.46 15.47
N ALA A 193 -22.18 32.63 16.36
CA ALA A 193 -20.80 32.92 15.96
C ALA A 193 -20.19 31.78 15.11
N VAL A 194 -20.58 30.53 15.39
CA VAL A 194 -20.14 29.36 14.62
C VAL A 194 -20.88 29.27 13.27
N LEU A 195 -22.19 29.52 13.25
CA LEU A 195 -22.99 29.50 12.02
C LEU A 195 -22.65 30.65 11.06
N GLU A 196 -22.28 31.81 11.59
CA GLU A 196 -21.83 32.96 10.78
C GLU A 196 -20.50 32.68 10.08
N ASN A 197 -19.61 31.90 10.71
CA ASN A 197 -18.29 31.58 10.15
C ASN A 197 -17.84 30.13 10.48
N PRO A 198 -18.38 29.10 9.81
CA PRO A 198 -18.01 27.69 10.04
C PRO A 198 -16.52 27.40 9.80
N ASP A 199 -15.87 28.18 8.92
CA ASP A 199 -14.43 28.09 8.62
C ASP A 199 -13.52 28.36 9.84
N LEU A 200 -14.04 28.98 10.90
CA LEU A 200 -13.29 29.13 12.15
C LEU A 200 -12.97 27.77 12.77
N ILE A 201 -13.85 26.79 12.58
CA ILE A 201 -13.63 25.41 13.03
C ILE A 201 -12.43 24.83 12.28
N SER A 202 -12.45 24.81 10.95
CA SER A 202 -11.37 24.21 10.15
C SER A 202 -10.01 24.85 10.42
N LYS A 203 -9.95 26.19 10.54
CA LYS A 203 -8.71 26.92 10.87
C LYS A 203 -8.16 26.56 12.26
N SER A 204 -9.03 26.53 13.27
CA SER A 204 -8.66 26.17 14.66
C SER A 204 -8.17 24.73 14.75
N VAL A 205 -8.84 23.82 14.03
CA VAL A 205 -8.51 22.38 13.98
C VAL A 205 -7.18 22.14 13.23
N LEU A 206 -6.96 22.78 12.07
CA LEU A 206 -5.70 22.68 11.32
C LEU A 206 -4.49 23.21 12.10
N ALA A 207 -4.65 24.28 12.88
CA ALA A 207 -3.56 24.88 13.66
C ALA A 207 -2.97 23.95 14.73
N LYS A 208 -3.68 22.89 15.12
CA LYS A 208 -3.26 21.94 16.17
C LYS A 208 -2.31 20.83 15.67
N GLY A 209 -1.99 20.77 14.37
CA GLY A 209 -1.03 19.79 13.83
C GLY A 209 -1.50 18.33 14.00
N LEU A 210 -2.75 18.05 13.62
CA LEU A 210 -3.45 16.80 13.92
C LEU A 210 -2.88 15.57 13.21
N ASP A 211 -2.09 15.79 12.17
CA ASP A 211 -1.39 14.79 11.36
C ASP A 211 0.01 14.43 11.91
N SER A 212 0.39 14.99 13.07
CA SER A 212 1.62 14.60 13.75
C SER A 212 1.58 13.13 14.19
N GLY A 213 2.54 12.34 13.68
CA GLY A 213 2.64 10.90 13.96
C GLY A 213 1.60 10.03 13.22
N THR A 214 0.87 10.58 12.24
CA THR A 214 -0.05 9.79 11.42
C THR A 214 0.61 9.32 10.12
N ALA A 215 0.05 8.27 9.55
CA ALA A 215 0.41 7.73 8.24
C ALA A 215 -0.07 8.60 7.05
N PHE A 216 -0.80 9.68 7.34
CA PHE A 216 -1.35 10.61 6.37
C PHE A 216 -0.95 12.04 6.72
N GLU A 217 -1.04 12.92 5.73
CA GLU A 217 -0.89 14.36 5.81
C GLU A 217 -2.24 14.99 5.43
N ILE A 218 -2.67 16.00 6.20
CA ILE A 218 -3.95 16.68 5.98
C ILE A 218 -3.71 17.89 5.07
N LEU A 219 -4.37 17.90 3.90
CA LEU A 219 -4.29 19.02 2.95
C LEU A 219 -5.33 20.10 3.24
N SER A 220 -6.57 19.68 3.50
CA SER A 220 -7.66 20.57 3.86
C SER A 220 -8.62 19.90 4.82
N ILE A 221 -9.28 20.73 5.64
CA ILE A 221 -10.46 20.35 6.41
C ILE A 221 -11.52 21.37 6.04
N ASP A 222 -12.62 20.90 5.51
CA ASP A 222 -13.73 21.71 5.03
C ASP A 222 -14.97 21.30 5.82
N ILE A 223 -15.72 22.26 6.35
CA ILE A 223 -16.96 21.94 7.07
C ILE A 223 -18.06 21.72 6.02
N ALA A 224 -18.52 20.48 5.91
CA ALA A 224 -19.51 20.08 4.92
C ALA A 224 -20.92 20.54 5.31
N ASP A 225 -21.21 20.51 6.61
CA ASP A 225 -22.51 20.86 7.16
C ASP A 225 -22.42 21.27 8.63
N VAL A 226 -23.24 22.24 9.05
CA VAL A 226 -23.40 22.66 10.45
C VAL A 226 -24.87 22.94 10.72
N ASP A 227 -25.46 22.11 11.56
CA ASP A 227 -26.87 22.19 11.95
C ASP A 227 -27.05 22.47 13.43
N ILE A 228 -28.18 23.06 13.78
CA ILE A 228 -28.61 23.21 15.17
C ILE A 228 -29.26 21.89 15.62
N GLY A 229 -28.81 21.38 16.76
CA GLY A 229 -29.36 20.19 17.40
C GLY A 229 -30.50 20.52 18.36
N GLU A 230 -30.41 20.00 19.58
CA GLU A 230 -31.37 20.27 20.64
C GLU A 230 -31.12 21.64 21.32
N ASN A 231 -32.07 22.11 22.14
CA ASN A 231 -32.07 23.38 22.88
C ASN A 231 -32.44 24.68 22.11
N ILE A 232 -33.25 24.59 21.04
CA ILE A 232 -33.89 25.79 20.46
C ILE A 232 -35.06 26.24 21.38
N GLY A 233 -34.75 27.06 22.39
CA GLY A 233 -35.77 27.81 23.16
C GLY A 233 -36.03 27.35 24.60
N ALA A 234 -34.97 27.25 25.42
CA ALA A 234 -35.10 27.40 26.87
C ALA A 234 -34.97 28.88 27.28
#